data_AF-A0A1H3WSL5-F1
#
_entry.id   AF-A0A1H3WSL5-F1
#
_cell.length_a   1.000
_cell.length_b   1.000
_cell.length_c   1.000
_cell.angle_alpha   90.00
_cell.angle_beta   90.00
_cell.angle_gamma   90.00
#
_symmetry.space_group_name_H-M   'P 1'
#
loop_
_entity.id
_entity.type
_entity.pdbx_description
1 polymer ?
#
loop_
_entity_poly.entity_id
_entity_poly.type
_entity_poly.pdbx_seq_one_letter_code
_entity_poly.pdbx_strand_id
1 'polypeptide(L)'
;MKINQVEELVGITKKNIRFYEEQGLICPERNRDNGYREYSLKDVELLNKIKLLRRLEVPIEEIKRLEIGEISVTDCLDRHISHFTHRQQELDVMKEMCREMIEADVHFDNLQADSYLEEMKKLEKGGIRFMDVNKTDIKKSKQGPIIAAIVSIVFFIAMIVVIGFTALSDPDTPMGFIAIIIALFIAMIVGTIVALKQRLNEIDGGELNEARKY
;
A
#
# COMPACT_ATOMS: atom_id res chain seq x y z
N MET A 1 14.55 4.99 28.48
CA MET A 1 15.09 5.93 27.46
C MET A 1 13.94 6.63 26.77
N LYS A 2 14.12 7.90 26.35
CA LYS A 2 13.11 8.60 25.53
C LYS A 2 13.33 8.30 24.04
N ILE A 3 12.30 8.49 23.22
CA ILE A 3 12.32 8.13 21.80
C ILE A 3 13.47 8.78 21.01
N ASN A 4 13.90 10.00 21.38
CA ASN A 4 15.03 10.69 20.74
C ASN A 4 16.35 9.92 20.93
N GLN A 5 16.58 9.40 22.14
CA GLN A 5 17.77 8.62 22.44
C GLN A 5 17.74 7.28 21.70
N VAL A 6 16.57 6.66 21.59
CA VAL A 6 16.40 5.40 20.84
C VAL A 6 16.65 5.61 19.35
N GLU A 7 16.15 6.69 18.77
CA GLU A 7 16.41 7.06 17.37
C GLU A 7 17.91 7.22 17.11
N GLU A 8 18.64 7.89 18.00
CA GLU A 8 20.09 8.05 17.90
C GLU A 8 20.83 6.72 18.02
N LEU A 9 20.44 5.86 18.96
CA LEU A 9 21.08 4.56 19.20
C LEU A 9 20.83 3.55 18.08
N VAL A 10 19.59 3.45 17.61
CA VAL A 10 19.19 2.45 16.60
C VAL A 10 19.39 2.99 15.18
N GLY A 11 19.41 4.30 14.99
CA GLY A 11 19.49 4.94 13.66
C GLY A 11 18.24 4.69 12.81
N ILE A 12 17.06 4.65 13.44
CA ILE A 12 15.76 4.61 12.77
C ILE A 12 14.91 5.80 13.25
N THR A 13 14.13 6.36 12.35
CA THR A 13 13.37 7.58 12.67
C THR A 13 12.34 7.34 13.76
N LYS A 14 12.01 8.38 14.56
CA LYS A 14 10.88 8.33 15.52
C LYS A 14 9.58 7.84 14.88
N LYS A 15 9.34 8.20 13.61
CA LYS A 15 8.17 7.76 12.84
C LYS A 15 8.16 6.25 12.68
N ASN A 16 9.30 5.64 12.34
CA ASN A 16 9.41 4.19 12.19
C ASN A 16 9.28 3.47 13.54
N ILE A 17 9.85 4.03 14.61
CA ILE A 17 9.69 3.47 15.97
C ILE A 17 8.21 3.42 16.36
N ARG A 18 7.47 4.53 16.15
CA ARG A 18 6.02 4.58 16.39
C ARG A 18 5.24 3.61 15.50
N PHE A 19 5.64 3.49 14.24
CA PHE A 19 5.04 2.50 13.35
C PHE A 19 5.21 1.07 13.88
N TYR A 20 6.40 0.69 14.38
CA TYR A 20 6.59 -0.64 14.97
C TYR A 20 5.80 -0.83 16.27
N GLU A 21 5.63 0.23 17.07
CA GLU A 21 4.73 0.22 18.23
C GLU A 21 3.26 0.03 17.81
N GLU A 22 2.78 0.74 16.79
CA GLU A 22 1.42 0.58 16.24
C GLU A 22 1.19 -0.82 15.66
N GLN A 23 2.25 -1.42 15.10
CA GLN A 23 2.22 -2.81 14.66
C GLN A 23 2.32 -3.80 15.84
N GLY A 24 2.57 -3.36 17.07
CA GLY A 24 2.68 -4.24 18.25
C GLY A 24 3.98 -5.05 18.31
N LEU A 25 5.01 -4.64 17.56
CA LEU A 25 6.35 -5.25 17.60
C LEU A 25 7.18 -4.78 18.78
N ILE A 26 6.83 -3.63 19.36
CA ILE A 26 7.43 -3.13 20.60
C ILE A 26 6.33 -2.51 21.46
N CYS A 27 6.44 -2.68 22.77
CA CYS A 27 5.46 -2.20 23.73
C CYS A 27 6.18 -1.47 24.87
N PRO A 28 6.72 -0.26 24.62
CA PRO A 28 7.42 0.50 25.65
C PRO A 28 6.48 0.83 26.80
N GLU A 29 6.97 0.75 28.03
CA GLU A 29 6.21 1.13 29.20
C GLU A 29 5.94 2.64 29.20
N ARG A 30 4.91 3.06 29.94
CA ARG A 30 4.65 4.47 30.21
C ARG A 30 5.07 4.79 31.63
N ASN A 31 5.88 5.84 31.78
CA ASN A 31 6.26 6.35 33.08
C ASN A 31 5.01 6.76 33.87
N ARG A 32 4.90 6.31 35.11
CA ARG A 32 3.72 6.51 35.96
C ARG A 32 3.52 7.97 36.38
N ASP A 33 4.59 8.76 36.42
CA ASP A 33 4.57 10.13 36.93
C ASP A 33 4.22 11.17 35.86
N ASN A 34 4.59 10.91 34.59
CA ASN A 34 4.43 11.89 33.50
C ASN A 34 3.74 11.32 32.24
N GLY A 35 3.40 10.03 32.23
CA GLY A 35 2.67 9.38 31.13
C GLY A 35 3.44 9.23 29.81
N TYR A 36 4.71 9.66 29.76
CA TYR A 36 5.55 9.53 28.57
C TYR A 36 6.07 8.11 28.41
N ARG A 37 6.30 7.72 27.15
CA ARG A 37 6.90 6.43 26.79
C ARG A 37 8.34 6.34 27.29
N GLU A 38 8.67 5.17 27.83
CA GLU A 38 10.01 4.79 28.24
C GLU A 38 10.40 3.47 27.59
N TYR A 39 11.40 3.58 26.72
CA TYR A 39 11.97 2.44 26.01
C TYR A 39 13.10 1.84 26.85
N SER A 40 13.07 0.52 26.96
CA SER A 40 14.08 -0.30 27.63
C SER A 40 15.23 -0.64 26.67
N LEU A 41 16.32 -1.21 27.20
CA LEU A 41 17.38 -1.77 26.37
C LEU A 41 16.89 -2.96 25.53
N LYS A 42 15.91 -3.72 26.03
CA LYS A 42 15.28 -4.82 25.28
C LYS A 42 14.57 -4.29 24.03
N ASP A 43 13.88 -3.16 24.14
CA ASP A 43 13.24 -2.51 22.98
C ASP A 43 14.28 -2.09 21.94
N VAL A 44 15.43 -1.56 22.38
CA VAL A 44 16.55 -1.19 21.49
C VAL A 44 17.12 -2.42 20.78
N GLU A 45 17.33 -3.53 21.47
CA GLU A 45 17.79 -4.78 20.87
C GLU A 45 16.79 -5.33 19.86
N LEU A 46 15.50 -5.32 20.20
CA LEU A 46 14.44 -5.77 19.31
C LEU A 46 14.31 -4.88 18.06
N LEU A 47 14.38 -3.56 18.24
CA LEU A 47 14.40 -2.60 17.12
C LEU A 47 15.61 -2.82 16.20
N ASN A 48 16.77 -3.20 16.72
CA ASN A 48 17.93 -3.57 15.89
C ASN A 48 17.69 -4.86 15.08
N LYS A 49 17.04 -5.87 15.67
CA LYS A 49 16.63 -7.09 14.95
C LYS A 49 15.62 -6.77 13.84
N ILE A 50 14.59 -5.98 14.16
CA ILE A 50 13.59 -5.51 13.19
C ILE A 50 14.28 -4.75 12.05
N LYS A 51 15.18 -3.82 12.37
CA LYS A 51 15.94 -3.05 11.37
C LYS A 51 16.73 -3.96 10.43
N LEU A 52 17.42 -4.97 10.94
CA LEU A 52 18.18 -5.93 10.15
C LEU A 52 17.26 -6.71 9.21
N LEU A 53 16.20 -7.33 9.74
CA LEU A 53 15.27 -8.15 8.97
C LEU A 53 14.53 -7.32 7.91
N ARG A 54 14.14 -6.07 8.24
CA ARG A 54 13.54 -5.15 7.27
C ARG A 54 14.48 -4.74 6.14
N ARG A 55 15.80 -4.66 6.40
CA ARG A 55 16.79 -4.43 5.33
C ARG A 55 16.96 -5.63 4.41
N LEU A 56 16.60 -6.82 4.88
CA LEU A 56 16.54 -8.06 4.10
C LEU A 56 15.14 -8.29 3.51
N GLU A 57 14.33 -7.24 3.37
CA GLU A 57 12.97 -7.28 2.81
C GLU A 57 11.97 -8.20 3.55
N VAL A 58 12.30 -8.70 4.75
CA VAL A 58 11.40 -9.56 5.53
C VAL A 58 10.16 -8.75 5.97
N PRO A 59 8.93 -9.19 5.65
CA PRO A 59 7.71 -8.46 5.98
C PRO A 59 7.45 -8.43 7.50
N ILE A 60 6.72 -7.40 7.95
CA ILE A 60 6.45 -7.17 9.39
C ILE A 60 5.71 -8.36 10.02
N GLU A 61 4.81 -8.96 9.26
CA GLU A 61 4.02 -10.13 9.64
C GLU A 61 4.94 -11.32 9.95
N GLU A 62 5.99 -11.55 9.17
CA GLU A 62 6.96 -12.62 9.45
C GLU A 62 7.85 -12.29 10.63
N ILE A 63 8.21 -11.02 10.81
CA ILE A 63 8.99 -10.58 11.99
C ILE A 63 8.19 -10.83 13.28
N LYS A 64 6.86 -10.61 13.28
CA LYS A 64 6.00 -10.97 14.41
C LYS A 64 6.00 -12.47 14.69
N ARG A 65 5.89 -13.29 13.64
CA ARG A 65 5.92 -14.76 13.76
C ARG A 65 7.26 -15.26 14.31
N LEU A 66 8.36 -14.62 13.93
CA LEU A 66 9.69 -14.86 14.51
C LEU A 66 9.75 -14.45 15.98
N GLU A 67 9.18 -13.31 16.35
CA GLU A 67 9.18 -12.81 17.72
C GLU A 67 8.43 -13.73 18.69
N ILE A 68 7.29 -14.27 18.28
CA ILE A 68 6.49 -15.23 19.09
C ILE A 68 7.00 -16.68 18.99
N GLY A 69 8.03 -16.95 18.18
CA GLY A 69 8.63 -18.27 18.00
C GLY A 69 7.79 -19.24 17.17
N GLU A 70 6.84 -18.76 16.36
CA GLU A 70 6.02 -19.59 15.46
C GLU A 70 6.85 -20.17 14.31
N ILE A 71 7.84 -19.41 13.83
CA ILE A 71 8.79 -19.84 12.80
C ILE A 71 10.22 -19.60 13.27
N SER A 72 11.17 -20.40 12.78
CA SER A 72 12.58 -20.17 13.05
C SER A 72 13.16 -19.10 12.13
N VAL A 73 14.22 -18.43 12.60
CA VAL A 73 14.99 -17.48 11.77
C VAL A 73 15.54 -18.18 10.53
N THR A 74 16.03 -19.41 10.68
CA THR A 74 16.58 -20.20 9.58
C THR A 74 15.54 -20.46 8.50
N ASP A 75 14.35 -20.95 8.86
CA ASP A 75 13.29 -21.24 7.88
C ASP A 75 12.75 -19.97 7.23
N CYS A 76 12.70 -18.86 7.97
CA CYS A 76 12.36 -17.57 7.40
C CYS A 76 13.38 -17.17 6.34
N LEU A 77 14.66 -17.14 6.69
CA LEU A 77 15.71 -16.66 5.78
C LEU A 77 15.91 -17.61 4.58
N ASP A 78 15.74 -18.91 4.74
CA ASP A 78 15.84 -19.87 3.63
C ASP A 78 14.75 -19.65 2.56
N ARG A 79 13.51 -19.34 2.99
CA ARG A 79 12.43 -18.93 2.09
C ARG A 79 12.76 -17.61 1.37
N HIS A 80 13.36 -16.64 2.07
CA HIS A 80 13.78 -15.37 1.46
C HIS A 80 14.94 -15.54 0.48
N ILE A 81 15.89 -16.43 0.77
CA ILE A 81 16.96 -16.80 -0.17
C ILE A 81 16.34 -17.33 -1.47
N SER A 82 15.39 -18.26 -1.37
CA SER A 82 14.68 -18.80 -2.54
C SER A 82 13.98 -17.70 -3.35
N HIS A 83 13.36 -16.72 -2.68
CA HIS A 83 12.76 -15.55 -3.33
C HIS A 83 13.81 -14.68 -4.05
N PHE A 84 14.94 -14.38 -3.41
CA PHE A 84 16.02 -13.60 -4.04
C PHE A 84 16.66 -14.34 -5.21
N THR A 85 16.87 -15.65 -5.11
CA THR A 85 17.37 -16.48 -6.22
C THR A 85 16.43 -16.43 -7.42
N HIS A 86 15.12 -16.54 -7.19
CA HIS A 86 14.15 -16.44 -8.27
C HIS A 86 14.15 -15.04 -8.92
N ARG A 87 14.20 -13.98 -8.11
CA ARG A 87 14.29 -12.61 -8.61
C ARG A 87 15.58 -12.35 -9.38
N GLN A 88 16.68 -12.95 -8.96
CA GLN A 88 17.95 -12.89 -9.70
C GLN A 88 17.79 -13.53 -11.08
N GLN A 89 17.16 -14.70 -11.17
CA GLN A 89 16.87 -15.35 -12.45
C GLN A 89 15.97 -14.50 -13.35
N GLU A 90 14.91 -13.91 -12.80
CA GLU A 90 14.04 -12.97 -13.54
C GLU A 90 14.85 -11.79 -14.12
N LEU A 91 15.74 -11.20 -13.32
CA LEU A 91 16.61 -10.10 -13.76
C LEU A 91 17.66 -10.53 -14.79
N ASP A 92 18.25 -11.70 -14.63
CA ASP A 92 19.23 -12.24 -15.58
C ASP A 92 18.58 -12.48 -16.94
N VAL A 93 17.37 -13.05 -16.96
CA VAL A 93 16.60 -13.21 -18.21
C VAL A 93 16.32 -11.87 -18.89
N MET A 94 15.82 -10.88 -18.16
CA MET A 94 15.57 -9.54 -18.73
C MET A 94 16.86 -8.92 -19.27
N LYS A 95 17.99 -9.13 -18.58
CA LYS A 95 19.30 -8.62 -18.99
C LYS A 95 19.80 -9.29 -20.27
N GLU A 96 19.61 -10.60 -20.43
CA GLU A 96 19.96 -11.29 -21.67
C GLU A 96 19.09 -10.81 -22.83
N MET A 97 17.77 -10.65 -22.64
CA MET A 97 16.90 -10.06 -23.68
C MET A 97 17.38 -8.66 -24.09
N CYS A 98 17.76 -7.81 -23.14
CA CYS A 98 18.34 -6.50 -23.46
C CYS A 98 19.63 -6.62 -24.27
N ARG A 99 20.49 -7.59 -23.97
CA ARG A 99 21.74 -7.81 -24.73
C ARG A 99 21.44 -8.26 -26.15
N GLU A 100 20.52 -9.19 -26.34
CA GLU A 100 20.11 -9.66 -27.67
C GLU A 100 19.56 -8.51 -28.53
N MET A 101 18.73 -7.64 -27.95
CA MET A 101 18.24 -6.44 -28.64
C MET A 101 19.36 -5.46 -29.01
N ILE A 102 20.37 -5.31 -28.15
CA ILE A 102 21.55 -4.48 -28.43
C ILE A 102 22.41 -5.09 -29.54
N GLU A 103 22.66 -6.39 -29.50
CA GLU A 103 23.46 -7.11 -30.50
C GLU A 103 22.80 -7.13 -31.87
N ALA A 104 21.47 -7.19 -31.91
CA ALA A 104 20.69 -7.11 -33.14
C ALA A 104 20.54 -5.68 -33.70
N ASP A 105 21.15 -4.66 -33.05
CA ASP A 105 21.05 -3.24 -33.42
C ASP A 105 19.60 -2.78 -33.64
N VAL A 106 18.73 -3.19 -32.71
CA VAL A 106 17.31 -2.90 -32.81
C VAL A 106 17.07 -1.42 -32.56
N HIS A 107 16.43 -0.76 -33.51
CA HIS A 107 15.89 0.58 -33.41
C HIS A 107 14.40 0.53 -33.16
N PHE A 108 13.85 1.62 -32.64
CA PHE A 108 12.41 1.69 -32.38
C PHE A 108 11.57 1.42 -33.64
N ASP A 109 12.02 1.93 -34.80
CA ASP A 109 11.31 1.79 -36.07
C ASP A 109 11.32 0.37 -36.66
N ASN A 110 12.25 -0.50 -36.21
CA ASN A 110 12.38 -1.88 -36.67
C ASN A 110 12.16 -2.92 -35.55
N LEU A 111 11.72 -2.46 -34.36
CA LEU A 111 11.47 -3.31 -33.20
C LEU A 111 10.25 -4.22 -33.43
N GLN A 112 10.51 -5.51 -33.60
CA GLN A 112 9.48 -6.54 -33.70
C GLN A 112 8.97 -6.93 -32.30
N ALA A 113 8.25 -6.01 -31.65
CA ALA A 113 7.77 -6.17 -30.28
C ALA A 113 6.99 -7.48 -30.07
N ASP A 114 6.16 -7.88 -31.03
CA ASP A 114 5.36 -9.12 -30.94
C ASP A 114 6.23 -10.37 -30.75
N SER A 115 7.40 -10.44 -31.41
CA SER A 115 8.32 -11.58 -31.27
C SER A 115 8.87 -11.68 -29.84
N TYR A 116 9.33 -10.54 -29.29
CA TYR A 116 9.87 -10.49 -27.94
C TYR A 116 8.79 -10.71 -26.87
N LEU A 117 7.56 -10.22 -27.09
CA LEU A 117 6.43 -10.45 -26.20
C LEU A 117 5.99 -11.92 -26.21
N GLU A 118 6.00 -12.60 -27.36
CA GLU A 118 5.73 -14.03 -27.42
C GLU A 118 6.82 -14.87 -26.73
N GLU A 119 8.07 -14.45 -26.82
CA GLU A 119 9.16 -15.06 -26.06
C GLU A 119 8.98 -14.87 -24.54
N MET A 120 8.63 -13.65 -24.10
CA MET A 120 8.29 -13.39 -22.69
C MET A 120 7.16 -14.31 -22.22
N LYS A 121 6.07 -14.46 -23.00
CA LYS A 121 4.97 -15.37 -22.65
C LYS A 121 5.41 -16.83 -22.51
N LYS A 122 6.40 -17.29 -23.29
CA LYS A 122 6.97 -18.64 -23.15
C LYS A 122 7.77 -18.78 -21.86
N LEU A 123 8.58 -17.78 -21.53
CA LEU A 123 9.37 -17.74 -20.30
C LEU A 123 8.46 -17.64 -19.05
N GLU A 124 7.32 -16.94 -19.15
CA GLU A 124 6.31 -16.89 -18.10
C GLU A 124 5.68 -18.24 -17.79
N LYS A 125 5.41 -19.04 -18.82
CA LYS A 125 4.98 -20.44 -18.64
C LYS A 125 6.05 -21.29 -17.95
N GLY A 126 7.32 -20.91 -18.08
CA GLY A 126 8.47 -21.51 -17.39
C GLY A 126 8.67 -21.01 -15.95
N GLY A 127 7.83 -20.10 -15.46
CA GLY A 127 7.85 -19.59 -14.09
C GLY A 127 8.55 -18.26 -13.90
N ILE A 128 9.16 -17.67 -14.93
CA ILE A 128 9.70 -16.30 -14.86
C ILE A 128 8.54 -15.30 -14.77
N ARG A 129 8.63 -14.25 -13.96
CA ARG A 129 7.59 -13.20 -13.94
C ARG A 129 8.16 -11.91 -14.48
N PHE A 130 7.50 -11.35 -15.48
CA PHE A 130 7.76 -9.99 -15.94
C PHE A 130 6.78 -9.00 -15.31
N MET A 131 7.03 -7.71 -15.53
CA MET A 131 6.17 -6.64 -15.02
C MET A 131 4.79 -6.70 -15.67
N ASP A 132 3.75 -6.82 -14.84
CA ASP A 132 2.35 -6.71 -15.28
C ASP A 132 1.97 -5.23 -15.45
N VAL A 133 1.96 -4.77 -16.72
CA VAL A 133 1.70 -3.37 -17.08
C VAL A 133 0.26 -2.96 -16.72
N ASN A 134 -0.72 -3.88 -16.88
CA ASN A 134 -2.12 -3.61 -16.60
C ASN A 134 -2.35 -3.23 -15.13
N LYS A 135 -1.74 -3.94 -14.17
CA LYS A 135 -1.90 -3.61 -12.74
C LYS A 135 -1.28 -2.27 -12.35
N THR A 136 -0.25 -1.83 -13.07
CA THR A 136 0.54 -0.65 -12.70
C THR A 136 -0.15 0.63 -13.16
N ASP A 137 -0.75 0.62 -14.35
CA ASP A 137 -1.44 1.78 -14.92
C ASP A 137 -2.88 1.92 -14.40
N ILE A 138 -3.60 0.81 -14.17
CA ILE A 138 -4.92 0.80 -13.50
C ILE A 138 -4.86 1.46 -12.11
N LYS A 139 -3.81 1.17 -11.34
CA LYS A 139 -3.67 1.71 -9.98
C LYS A 139 -3.46 3.22 -9.99
N LYS A 140 -2.82 3.78 -11.02
CA LYS A 140 -2.66 5.23 -11.19
C LYS A 140 -3.95 5.89 -11.71
N SER A 141 -4.65 5.28 -12.67
CA SER A 141 -5.88 5.84 -13.26
C SER A 141 -7.06 5.87 -12.27
N LYS A 142 -7.14 4.93 -11.33
CA LYS A 142 -8.20 4.86 -10.31
C LYS A 142 -8.01 5.77 -9.09
N GLN A 143 -6.79 6.23 -8.80
CA GLN A 143 -6.50 7.02 -7.59
C GLN A 143 -7.23 8.38 -7.57
N GLY A 144 -7.28 9.09 -8.70
CA GLY A 144 -7.95 10.39 -8.79
C GLY A 144 -9.44 10.35 -8.41
N PRO A 145 -10.26 9.52 -9.09
CA PRO A 145 -11.68 9.38 -8.79
C PRO A 145 -11.96 8.91 -7.35
N ILE A 146 -11.19 7.96 -6.83
CA ILE A 146 -11.36 7.44 -5.46
C ILE A 146 -11.09 8.54 -4.42
N ILE A 147 -9.99 9.29 -4.58
CA ILE A 147 -9.65 10.38 -3.66
C ILE A 147 -10.75 11.45 -3.68
N ALA A 148 -11.22 11.85 -4.87
CA ALA A 148 -12.29 12.83 -5.00
C ALA A 148 -13.58 12.39 -4.28
N ALA A 149 -13.99 11.12 -4.48
CA ALA A 149 -15.17 10.57 -3.82
C ALA A 149 -15.04 10.52 -2.29
N ILE A 150 -13.87 10.12 -1.76
CA ILE A 150 -13.61 10.09 -0.32
C ILE A 150 -13.72 11.51 0.26
N VAL A 151 -13.08 12.49 -0.36
CA VAL A 151 -13.13 13.90 0.09
C VAL A 151 -14.56 14.41 0.11
N SER A 152 -15.34 14.18 -0.95
CA SER A 152 -16.74 14.61 -1.02
C SER A 152 -17.61 13.93 0.05
N ILE A 153 -17.47 12.61 0.25
CA ILE A 153 -18.26 11.88 1.26
C ILE A 153 -17.93 12.37 2.67
N VAL A 154 -16.64 12.56 2.99
CA VAL A 154 -16.23 13.11 4.30
C VAL A 154 -16.81 14.49 4.52
N PHE A 155 -16.78 15.36 3.50
CA PHE A 155 -17.38 16.69 3.57
C PHE A 155 -18.89 16.64 3.83
N PHE A 156 -19.63 15.76 3.13
CA PHE A 156 -21.07 15.61 3.35
C PHE A 156 -21.42 15.04 4.72
N ILE A 157 -20.65 14.06 5.21
CA ILE A 157 -20.82 13.53 6.57
C ILE A 157 -20.58 14.63 7.60
N ALA A 158 -19.52 15.43 7.44
CA ALA A 158 -19.23 16.55 8.33
C ALA A 158 -20.37 17.58 8.35
N MET A 159 -20.97 17.90 7.19
CA MET A 159 -22.15 18.78 7.12
C MET A 159 -23.36 18.18 7.84
N ILE A 160 -23.64 16.89 7.67
CA ILE A 160 -24.73 16.21 8.39
C ILE A 160 -24.51 16.29 9.90
N VAL A 161 -23.27 16.07 10.38
CA VAL A 161 -22.94 16.15 11.81
C VAL A 161 -23.13 17.57 12.35
N VAL A 162 -22.64 18.59 11.65
CA VAL A 162 -22.80 20.00 12.05
C VAL A 162 -24.29 20.37 12.12
N ILE A 163 -25.06 20.01 11.10
CA ILE A 163 -26.50 20.28 11.03
C ILE A 163 -27.25 19.56 12.14
N GLY A 164 -26.93 18.28 12.39
CA GLY A 164 -27.52 17.51 13.48
C GLY A 164 -27.20 18.09 14.85
N PHE A 165 -25.97 18.56 15.06
CA PHE A 165 -25.56 19.21 16.30
C PHE A 165 -26.31 20.53 16.53
N THR A 166 -26.48 21.36 15.49
CA THR A 166 -27.27 22.59 15.59
C THR A 166 -28.74 22.32 15.90
N ALA A 167 -29.32 21.28 15.29
CA ALA A 167 -30.72 20.92 15.50
C ALA A 167 -31.00 20.39 16.92
N LEU A 168 -30.02 19.77 17.57
CA LEU A 168 -30.12 19.31 18.96
C LEU A 168 -29.89 20.44 19.98
N SER A 169 -29.19 21.51 19.57
CA SER A 169 -28.79 22.61 20.47
C SER A 169 -29.86 23.69 20.60
N ASP A 170 -30.73 23.86 19.60
CA ASP A 170 -31.75 24.90 19.55
C ASP A 170 -33.18 24.30 19.43
N PRO A 171 -34.04 24.43 20.46
CA PRO A 171 -35.41 23.91 20.47
C PRO A 171 -36.34 24.52 19.42
N ASP A 172 -36.05 25.73 18.93
CA ASP A 172 -36.90 26.43 17.96
C ASP A 172 -36.56 26.05 16.51
N THR A 173 -35.62 25.10 16.32
CA THR A 173 -35.20 24.64 14.99
C THR A 173 -36.35 23.95 14.24
N PRO A 174 -36.69 24.38 13.01
CA PRO A 174 -37.69 23.71 12.19
C PRO A 174 -37.23 22.31 11.74
N MET A 175 -37.58 21.28 12.51
CA MET A 175 -37.12 19.89 12.28
C MET A 175 -37.45 19.35 10.89
N GLY A 176 -38.59 19.74 10.31
CA GLY A 176 -38.96 19.36 8.95
C GLY A 176 -37.98 19.87 7.88
N PHE A 177 -37.47 21.08 8.05
CA PHE A 177 -36.49 21.67 7.13
C PHE A 177 -35.12 20.98 7.25
N ILE A 178 -34.70 20.68 8.49
CA ILE A 178 -33.45 19.94 8.76
C ILE A 178 -33.48 18.55 8.14
N ALA A 179 -34.60 17.83 8.28
CA ALA A 179 -34.75 16.50 7.69
C ALA A 179 -34.59 16.51 6.17
N ILE A 180 -35.10 17.54 5.48
CA ILE A 180 -34.95 17.73 4.03
C ILE A 180 -33.47 17.96 3.67
N ILE A 181 -32.75 18.80 4.42
CA ILE A 181 -31.33 19.08 4.15
C ILE A 181 -30.48 17.82 4.37
N ILE A 182 -30.71 17.08 5.46
CA ILE A 182 -30.00 15.82 5.71
C ILE A 182 -30.27 14.80 4.60
N ALA A 183 -31.52 14.68 4.15
CA ALA A 183 -31.88 13.81 3.03
C ALA A 183 -31.14 14.20 1.73
N LEU A 184 -30.96 15.50 1.48
CA LEU A 184 -30.19 16.00 0.34
C LEU A 184 -28.72 15.58 0.40
N PHE A 185 -28.06 15.71 1.56
CA PHE A 185 -26.68 15.26 1.72
C PHE A 185 -26.53 13.73 1.58
N ILE A 186 -27.50 12.96 2.10
CA ILE A 186 -27.53 11.50 1.90
C ILE A 186 -27.66 11.18 0.41
N ALA A 187 -28.54 11.86 -0.32
CA ALA A 187 -28.68 11.69 -1.76
C ALA A 187 -27.39 12.03 -2.51
N MET A 188 -26.66 13.08 -2.10
CA MET A 188 -25.35 13.42 -2.68
C MET A 188 -24.29 12.35 -2.39
N ILE A 189 -24.27 11.75 -1.20
CA ILE A 189 -23.38 10.62 -0.88
C ILE A 189 -23.69 9.40 -1.76
N VAL A 190 -24.97 9.07 -1.93
CA VAL A 190 -25.37 7.98 -2.83
C VAL A 190 -24.96 8.30 -4.27
N GLY A 191 -25.17 9.53 -4.73
CA GLY A 191 -24.77 9.99 -6.06
C GLY A 191 -23.27 9.89 -6.30
N THR A 192 -22.43 10.28 -5.33
CA THR A 192 -20.97 10.16 -5.47
C THR A 192 -20.51 8.70 -5.51
N ILE A 193 -21.13 7.81 -4.75
CA ILE A 193 -20.84 6.37 -4.79
C ILE A 193 -21.21 5.78 -6.16
N VAL A 194 -22.38 6.13 -6.70
CA VAL A 194 -22.82 5.67 -8.03
C VAL A 194 -21.89 6.19 -9.12
N ALA A 195 -21.55 7.48 -9.09
CA ALA A 195 -20.64 8.11 -10.05
C ALA A 195 -19.24 7.48 -9.99
N LEU A 196 -18.73 7.19 -8.79
CA LEU A 196 -17.47 6.48 -8.60
C LEU A 196 -17.53 5.08 -9.20
N LYS A 197 -18.59 4.30 -8.90
CA LYS A 197 -18.76 2.95 -9.43
C LYS A 197 -18.81 2.94 -10.96
N GLN A 198 -19.52 3.89 -11.57
CA GLN A 198 -19.56 4.03 -13.02
C GLN A 198 -18.18 4.36 -13.60
N ARG A 199 -17.45 5.32 -13.01
CA ARG A 199 -16.09 5.67 -13.43
C ARG A 199 -15.12 4.50 -13.32
N LEU A 200 -15.19 3.72 -12.24
CA LEU A 200 -14.34 2.54 -12.07
C LEU A 200 -14.65 1.47 -13.12
N ASN A 201 -15.94 1.24 -13.41
CA ASN A 201 -16.35 0.32 -14.46
C ASN A 201 -15.95 0.81 -15.87
N GLU A 202 -15.95 2.12 -16.13
CA GLU A 202 -15.47 2.71 -17.39
C GLU A 202 -13.96 2.50 -17.57
N ILE A 203 -13.18 2.68 -16.50
CA ILE A 203 -11.73 2.41 -16.49
C ILE A 203 -11.49 0.92 -16.77
N ASP A 204 -12.20 0.03 -16.06
CA ASP A 204 -12.07 -1.42 -16.24
C ASP A 204 -12.55 -1.90 -17.63
N GLY A 205 -13.60 -1.29 -18.18
CA GLY A 205 -14.19 -1.64 -19.47
C GLY A 205 -13.50 -1.02 -20.69
N GLY A 206 -12.90 0.15 -20.55
CA GLY A 206 -12.13 0.82 -21.61
C GLY A 206 -10.86 0.05 -21.95
N GLU A 207 -10.12 -0.38 -20.93
CA GLU A 207 -8.89 -1.15 -21.10
C GLU A 207 -9.14 -2.56 -21.66
N LEU A 208 -10.23 -3.23 -21.27
CA LEU A 208 -10.66 -4.52 -21.84
C LEU A 208 -11.08 -4.46 -23.32
N ASN A 209 -11.41 -3.27 -23.83
CA ASN A 209 -11.75 -3.05 -25.24
C ASN A 209 -10.53 -2.61 -26.05
N GLU A 210 -9.59 -1.88 -25.46
CA GLU A 210 -8.29 -1.59 -26.07
C GLU A 210 -7.42 -2.84 -26.18
N ALA A 211 -7.35 -3.67 -25.13
CA ALA A 211 -6.64 -4.96 -25.16
C ALA A 211 -7.27 -6.01 -26.08
N ARG A 212 -8.49 -5.78 -26.60
CA ARG A 212 -9.16 -6.64 -27.58
C ARG A 212 -8.98 -6.18 -29.02
N LYS A 213 -8.43 -4.97 -29.21
CA LYS A 213 -8.14 -4.36 -30.53
C LYS A 213 -6.70 -4.61 -31.00
N TYR A 214 -5.86 -5.17 -30.14
CA TYR A 214 -4.51 -5.66 -30.44
C TYR A 214 -4.44 -7.14 -30.02
#